data_AF-A0A1Y4L1E1-F1
#
_entry.id   AF-A0A1Y4L1E1-F1
#
_cell.length_a   1.000
_cell.length_b   1.000
_cell.length_c   1.000
_cell.angle_alpha   90.00
_cell.angle_beta   90.00
_cell.angle_gamma   90.00
#
_symmetry.space_group_name_H-M   'P 1'
#
loop_
_entity.id
_entity.type
_entity.pdbx_description
1 polymer ?
#
loop_
_entity_poly.entity_id
_entity_poly.type
_entity_poly.pdbx_seq_one_letter_code
_entity_poly.pdbx_strand_id
1 'polypeptide(L)'
;MKIEDIAEKLHITCRYLSKLFLKHMNMTLLAYTNVFRMNQAIKLMADPSLTLTEIAALVGMNDSQHFSKLFKSTIGSCPNDYRRTLTVEHLQL
;
A
#
# COMPACT_ATOMS: atom_id res chain seq x y z
N MET A 1 -9.21 -2.78 0.40
CA MET A 1 -9.69 -3.67 -0.67
C MET A 1 -9.24 -5.08 -0.37
N LYS A 2 -10.18 -5.99 -0.15
CA LYS A 2 -9.91 -7.42 0.06
C LYS A 2 -10.19 -8.19 -1.24
N ILE A 3 -9.68 -9.42 -1.34
CA ILE A 3 -9.86 -10.24 -2.55
C ILE A 3 -11.32 -10.66 -2.72
N GLU A 4 -12.02 -10.85 -1.61
CA GLU A 4 -13.45 -11.17 -1.55
C GLU A 4 -14.28 -10.09 -2.24
N ASP A 5 -14.00 -8.81 -1.95
CA ASP A 5 -14.71 -7.68 -2.54
C ASP A 5 -14.58 -7.65 -4.08
N ILE A 6 -13.42 -8.05 -4.61
CA ILE A 6 -13.16 -8.08 -6.06
C ILE A 6 -13.83 -9.30 -6.69
N ALA A 7 -13.72 -10.45 -6.03
CA ALA A 7 -14.32 -11.70 -6.50
C ALA A 7 -15.84 -11.59 -6.58
N GLU A 8 -16.48 -10.97 -5.57
CA GLU A 8 -17.90 -10.70 -5.52
C GLU A 8 -18.35 -9.79 -6.69
N LYS A 9 -17.67 -8.66 -6.90
CA LYS A 9 -17.96 -7.72 -8.00
C LYS A 9 -17.81 -8.33 -9.39
N LEU A 10 -16.91 -9.30 -9.53
CA LEU A 10 -16.65 -9.99 -10.79
C LEU A 10 -17.48 -11.27 -10.95
N HIS A 11 -18.33 -11.60 -9.96
CA HIS A 11 -19.12 -12.83 -9.91
C HIS A 11 -18.28 -14.11 -10.13
N ILE A 12 -17.08 -14.16 -9.54
CA ILE A 12 -16.17 -15.31 -9.57
C ILE A 12 -15.71 -15.70 -8.18
N THR A 13 -15.15 -16.90 -8.04
CA THR A 13 -14.58 -17.34 -6.76
C THR A 13 -13.22 -16.69 -6.50
N CYS A 14 -12.87 -16.45 -5.23
CA CYS A 14 -11.54 -15.97 -4.83
C CYS A 14 -10.40 -16.86 -5.34
N ARG A 15 -10.65 -18.19 -5.40
CA ARG A 15 -9.70 -19.16 -5.95
C ARG A 15 -9.47 -18.95 -7.45
N TYR A 16 -10.55 -18.75 -8.21
CA TYR A 16 -10.44 -18.49 -9.64
C TYR A 16 -9.75 -17.16 -9.92
N LEU A 17 -10.12 -16.10 -9.19
CA LEU A 17 -9.46 -14.79 -9.26
C LEU A 17 -7.96 -14.90 -8.95
N SER A 18 -7.58 -15.59 -7.88
CA SER A 18 -6.17 -15.79 -7.50
C SER A 18 -5.39 -16.50 -8.60
N LYS A 19 -5.95 -17.57 -9.17
CA LYS A 19 -5.32 -18.34 -10.25
C LYS A 19 -5.18 -17.50 -11.52
N LEU A 20 -6.22 -16.77 -11.90
CA LEU A 20 -6.22 -15.92 -13.08
C LEU A 20 -5.20 -14.78 -12.93
N PHE A 21 -5.22 -14.08 -11.80
CA PHE A 21 -4.31 -12.98 -11.54
C PHE A 21 -2.84 -13.45 -11.55
N LEU A 22 -2.53 -14.55 -10.86
CA LEU A 22 -1.18 -15.11 -10.86
C LEU A 22 -0.72 -15.51 -12.27
N LYS A 23 -1.61 -16.14 -13.06
CA LYS A 23 -1.31 -16.53 -14.45
C LYS A 23 -0.95 -15.34 -15.34
N HIS A 24 -1.61 -14.20 -15.18
CA HIS A 24 -1.45 -13.04 -16.06
C HIS A 24 -0.42 -12.02 -15.56
N MET A 25 -0.29 -11.85 -14.25
CA MET A 25 0.57 -10.83 -13.64
C MET A 25 1.89 -11.39 -13.10
N ASN A 26 2.03 -12.72 -13.07
CA ASN A 26 3.17 -13.42 -12.47
C ASN A 26 3.44 -13.03 -11.00
N MET A 27 2.40 -12.56 -10.31
CA MET A 27 2.43 -12.22 -8.89
C MET A 27 1.05 -12.43 -8.27
N THR A 28 0.99 -12.59 -6.95
CA THR A 28 -0.30 -12.72 -6.27
C THR A 28 -1.02 -11.37 -6.22
N LEU A 29 -2.36 -11.41 -6.21
CA LEU A 29 -3.17 -10.20 -6.05
C LEU A 29 -2.85 -9.46 -4.74
N LEU A 30 -2.55 -10.20 -3.66
CA LEU A 30 -2.15 -9.60 -2.38
C LEU A 30 -0.84 -8.82 -2.51
N ALA A 31 0.18 -9.41 -3.14
CA ALA A 31 1.46 -8.73 -3.36
C ALA A 31 1.27 -7.46 -4.20
N TYR A 32 0.52 -7.55 -5.29
CA TYR A 32 0.17 -6.40 -6.12
C TYR A 32 -0.56 -5.30 -5.32
N THR A 33 -1.57 -5.68 -4.56
CA THR A 33 -2.36 -4.73 -3.74
C THR A 33 -1.49 -4.07 -2.68
N ASN A 34 -0.55 -4.80 -2.09
CA ASN A 34 0.38 -4.26 -1.12
C ASN A 34 1.31 -3.21 -1.74
N VAL A 35 1.90 -3.49 -2.91
CA VAL A 35 2.72 -2.51 -3.65
C VAL A 35 1.88 -1.27 -4.00
N PHE A 36 0.67 -1.48 -4.51
CA PHE A 36 -0.26 -0.39 -4.82
C PHE A 36 -0.55 0.48 -3.59
N ARG A 37 -0.84 -0.13 -2.43
CA ARG A 37 -1.07 0.59 -1.17
C ARG A 37 0.15 1.42 -0.75
N MET A 38 1.36 0.87 -0.86
CA MET A 38 2.57 1.60 -0.47
C MET A 38 2.82 2.81 -1.37
N ASN A 39 2.59 2.67 -2.67
CA ASN A 39 2.66 3.79 -3.61
C ASN A 39 1.62 4.87 -3.30
N GLN A 40 0.40 4.49 -2.90
CA GLN A 40 -0.61 5.45 -2.47
C GLN A 40 -0.23 6.12 -1.14
N ALA A 41 0.37 5.37 -0.20
CA ALA A 41 0.85 5.93 1.05
C ALA A 41 1.94 7.00 0.82
N ILE A 42 2.88 6.76 -0.11
CA ILE A 42 3.90 7.74 -0.51
C ILE A 42 3.26 9.04 -1.01
N LYS A 43 2.22 8.95 -1.86
CA LYS A 43 1.51 10.15 -2.34
C LYS A 43 0.86 10.93 -1.20
N LEU A 44 0.27 10.24 -0.24
CA LEU A 44 -0.37 10.86 0.92
C LEU A 44 0.65 11.47 1.90
N MET A 45 1.89 10.97 1.96
CA MET A 45 2.94 11.52 2.83
C MET A 45 3.34 12.96 2.47
N ALA A 46 3.06 13.40 1.24
CA ALA A 46 3.28 14.79 0.81
C ALA A 46 2.36 15.80 1.50
N ASP A 47 1.22 15.35 2.05
CA ASP A 47 0.34 16.20 2.84
C ASP A 47 0.84 16.25 4.29
N PRO A 48 1.32 17.41 4.79
CA PRO A 48 1.81 17.53 6.16
C PRO A 48 0.71 17.41 7.22
N SER A 49 -0.57 17.58 6.85
CA SER A 49 -1.69 17.51 7.79
C SER A 49 -2.04 16.08 8.22
N LEU A 50 -1.64 15.07 7.44
CA LEU A 50 -1.93 13.67 7.74
C LEU A 50 -0.84 13.06 8.63
N THR A 51 -1.21 12.29 9.64
CA THR A 51 -0.29 11.44 10.40
C THR A 51 0.00 10.13 9.66
N LEU A 52 1.10 9.44 10.01
CA LEU A 52 1.37 8.11 9.43
C LEU A 52 0.28 7.08 9.74
N THR A 53 -0.37 7.21 10.91
CA THR A 53 -1.48 6.34 11.30
C THR A 53 -2.71 6.58 10.42
N GLU A 54 -3.04 7.84 10.11
CA GLU A 54 -4.12 8.17 9.19
C GLU A 54 -3.80 7.71 7.77
N ILE A 55 -2.57 7.89 7.31
CA ILE A 55 -2.12 7.40 6.01
C ILE A 55 -2.28 5.88 5.91
N ALA A 56 -1.86 5.14 6.95
CA ALA A 56 -2.03 3.69 7.01
C ALA A 56 -3.51 3.29 6.92
N ALA A 57 -4.39 3.99 7.65
CA ALA A 57 -5.84 3.76 7.61
C ALA A 57 -6.43 4.06 6.22
N LEU A 58 -6.03 5.16 5.58
CA LEU A 58 -6.49 5.56 4.24
C LEU A 58 -6.11 4.56 3.15
N VAL A 59 -4.96 3.87 3.29
CA VAL A 59 -4.57 2.78 2.39
C VAL A 59 -5.13 1.41 2.81
N GLY A 60 -6.01 1.40 3.82
CA GLY A 60 -6.73 0.22 4.29
C GLY A 60 -5.86 -0.72 5.14
N MET A 61 -4.96 -0.17 5.95
CA MET A 61 -4.11 -0.87 6.91
C MET A 61 -4.30 -0.29 8.31
N ASN A 62 -5.10 -0.96 9.14
CA ASN A 62 -5.42 -0.48 10.49
C ASN A 62 -4.32 -0.78 11.52
N ASP A 63 -3.40 -1.70 11.20
CA ASP A 63 -2.26 -2.05 12.04
C ASP A 63 -1.02 -1.26 11.58
N SER A 64 -0.58 -0.32 12.41
CA SER A 64 0.56 0.57 12.14
C SER A 64 1.91 -0.16 12.13
N GLN A 65 2.05 -1.24 12.91
CA GLN A 65 3.27 -2.06 12.92
C GLN A 65 3.36 -2.90 11.65
N HIS A 66 2.25 -3.51 11.23
CA HIS A 66 2.18 -4.23 9.97
C HIS A 66 2.42 -3.29 8.79
N PHE A 67 1.80 -2.10 8.78
CA PHE A 67 2.06 -1.05 7.78
C PHE A 67 3.55 -0.71 7.71
N SER A 68 4.18 -0.41 8.86
CA SER A 68 5.59 0.00 8.89
C SER A 68 6.54 -1.09 8.38
N LYS A 69 6.29 -2.36 8.75
CA LYS A 69 7.06 -3.50 8.26
C LYS A 69 6.91 -3.68 6.75
N LEU A 70 5.67 -3.65 6.25
CA LEU A 70 5.39 -3.82 4.83
C LEU A 70 5.95 -2.67 3.99
N PHE A 71 5.84 -1.44 4.50
CA PHE A 71 6.40 -0.25 3.84
C PHE A 71 7.91 -0.39 3.72
N LYS A 72 8.60 -0.73 4.83
CA LYS A 72 10.05 -0.93 4.80
C LYS A 72 10.47 -2.05 3.85
N SER A 73 9.75 -3.18 3.82
CA SER A 73 10.09 -4.28 2.91
C SER A 73 9.81 -3.95 1.44
N THR A 74 8.88 -3.04 1.15
CA THR A 74 8.51 -2.66 -0.21
C THR A 74 9.34 -1.51 -0.76
N ILE A 75 9.64 -0.51 0.08
CA ILE A 75 10.28 0.76 -0.31
C ILE A 75 11.77 0.80 0.07
N GLY A 76 12.19 0.00 1.05
CA GLY A 76 13.58 -0.08 1.53
C GLY A 76 13.89 0.80 2.73
N SER A 77 12.98 1.72 3.11
CA SER A 77 13.15 2.63 4.25
C SER A 77 11.91 2.64 5.15
N CYS A 78 12.07 3.01 6.42
CA CYS A 78 10.94 3.16 7.32
C CYS A 78 10.03 4.34 6.86
N PRO A 79 8.71 4.30 7.12
CA PRO A 79 7.78 5.36 6.72
C PRO A 79 8.16 6.76 7.25
N ASN A 80 8.58 6.85 8.51
CA ASN A 80 8.99 8.11 9.13
C ASN A 80 10.22 8.70 8.43
N ASP A 81 11.24 7.87 8.18
CA ASP A 81 12.47 8.30 7.52
C ASP A 81 12.19 8.76 6.09
N TYR A 82 11.37 7.99 5.35
CA TYR A 82 10.95 8.35 4.00
C TYR A 82 10.18 9.67 3.98
N ARG A 83 9.27 9.89 4.93
CA ARG A 83 8.51 11.15 4.98
C ARG A 83 9.42 12.35 5.24
N ARG A 84 10.45 12.19 6.09
CA ARG A 84 11.42 13.26 6.36
C ARG A 84 12.19 13.66 5.10
N THR A 85 12.51 12.73 4.20
CA THR A 85 13.20 13.09 2.95
C THR A 85 12.32 13.95 2.04
N LEU A 86 11.02 13.66 1.95
CA LEU A 86 10.06 14.48 1.18
C LEU A 86 9.92 15.91 1.71
N THR A 87 9.99 16.10 3.03
CA THR A 87 9.93 17.43 3.63
C THR A 87 11.21 18.25 3.44
N VAL A 88 12.37 17.59 3.34
CA VAL A 88 13.65 18.27 3.10
C VAL A 88 13.76 18.77 1.66
N GLU A 89 13.23 18.02 0.68
CA GLU A 89 13.18 18.45 -0.72
C GLU A 89 12.33 19.73 -0.92
N HIS A 90 11.30 19.94 -0.11
CA HIS A 90 10.48 21.16 -0.15
C HIS A 90 11.14 22.40 0.49
N LEU A 91 12.23 22.23 1.24
CA LEU A 91 12.96 23.33 1.89
C LEU A 91 14.21 23.77 1.10
N GLN A 92 14.44 23.20 -0.09
CA GLN A 92 15.57 23.53 -0.97
C GLN A 92 15.19 24.43 -2.16
N LEU A 93 14.01 25.07 -2.13
CA LEU A 93 13.55 26.08 -3.08
C LEU A 93 13.22 27.39 -2.34
#